data_AF-A0A8S0T299-F1
#
_entry.id   AF-A0A8S0T299-F1
#
_cell.length_a   1.000
_cell.length_b   1.000
_cell.length_c   1.000
_cell.angle_alpha   90.00
_cell.angle_beta   90.00
_cell.angle_gamma   90.00
#
_symmetry.space_group_name_H-M   'P 1'
#
loop_
_entity.id
_entity.type
_entity.pdbx_description
1 polymer ?
#
loop_
_entity_poly.entity_id
_entity_poly.type
_entity_poly.pdbx_seq_one_letter_code
_entity_poly.pdbx_strand_id
1 'polypeptide(L)'
;MFRFISIPAVKLGPKLTETLKGKLRLGARILQVGGLEKVFKQNFSVSNGEKLLKASQCYLSTTAGPIAGLLFISTDKVAFCSERSIKLSSPTGKQLKIHYKVMIPLAKIKRAHDSKNAKKPRQKYVQMVTDDKFKFWFMGFLNHRKAFKYLQQAISQTPSVAAIDAWMISP
;
A
#
# COMPACT_ATOMS: atom_id res chain seq x y z
N MET A 1 1.77 -6.47 24.46
CA MET A 1 2.68 -7.32 23.66
C MET A 1 1.84 -8.10 22.64
N PHE A 2 1.72 -7.62 21.40
CA PHE A 2 0.94 -8.34 20.39
C PHE A 2 1.74 -9.58 19.98
N ARG A 3 1.41 -10.71 20.61
CA ARG A 3 1.81 -12.05 20.20
C ARG A 3 1.57 -12.17 18.70
N PHE A 4 2.52 -12.77 18.00
CA PHE A 4 2.31 -13.35 16.68
C PHE A 4 1.11 -14.29 16.80
N ILE A 5 -0.10 -13.79 16.55
CA ILE A 5 -1.24 -14.65 16.25
C ILE A 5 -0.75 -15.41 15.03
N SER A 6 -0.51 -16.70 15.24
CA SER A 6 -0.27 -17.66 14.19
C SER A 6 -1.43 -17.48 13.23
N ILE A 7 -1.22 -16.74 12.14
CA ILE A 7 -2.22 -16.58 11.10
C ILE A 7 -2.49 -18.02 10.66
N PRO A 8 -3.67 -18.62 10.98
CA PRO A 8 -4.00 -19.96 10.51
C PRO A 8 -3.86 -19.92 9.00
N ALA A 9 -3.33 -20.98 8.40
CA ALA A 9 -2.89 -21.01 7.02
C ALA A 9 -3.88 -20.33 6.07
N VAL A 10 -3.68 -19.04 5.80
CA VAL A 10 -4.42 -18.31 4.78
C VAL A 10 -3.90 -18.89 3.47
N LYS A 11 -4.73 -19.67 2.79
CA LYS A 11 -4.50 -20.02 1.39
C LYS A 11 -4.29 -18.70 0.65
N LEU A 12 -3.05 -18.46 0.24
CA LEU A 12 -2.68 -17.35 -0.63
C LEU A 12 -3.29 -17.65 -2.00
N GLY A 13 -4.60 -17.44 -2.16
CA GLY A 13 -5.25 -17.85 -3.39
C GLY A 13 -6.76 -17.70 -3.37
N PRO A 14 -7.30 -16.66 -4.02
CA PRO A 14 -8.50 -16.84 -4.84
C PRO A 14 -8.28 -18.04 -5.78
N LYS A 15 -9.35 -18.72 -6.25
CA LYS A 15 -9.20 -19.73 -7.32
C LYS A 15 -8.29 -19.15 -8.43
N LEU A 16 -7.33 -19.93 -8.94
CA LEU A 16 -6.31 -19.46 -9.90
C LEU A 16 -6.90 -18.58 -11.02
N THR A 17 -8.08 -18.96 -11.49
CA THR A 17 -8.90 -18.24 -12.48
C THR A 17 -9.26 -16.81 -12.07
N GLU A 18 -9.61 -16.55 -10.82
CA GLU A 18 -9.89 -15.20 -10.31
C GLU A 18 -8.62 -14.35 -10.25
N THR A 19 -7.48 -14.94 -9.87
CA THR A 19 -6.20 -14.24 -9.81
C THR A 19 -5.75 -13.78 -11.20
N LEU A 20 -5.89 -14.65 -12.21
CA LEU A 20 -5.56 -14.31 -13.60
C LEU A 20 -6.51 -13.24 -14.16
N LYS A 21 -7.81 -13.33 -13.89
CA LYS A 21 -8.78 -12.28 -14.25
C LYS A 21 -8.45 -10.93 -13.61
N GLY A 22 -8.03 -10.92 -12.34
CA GLY A 22 -7.59 -9.71 -11.65
C GLY A 22 -6.40 -9.05 -12.35
N LYS A 23 -5.37 -9.85 -12.67
CA LYS A 23 -4.16 -9.37 -13.36
C LYS A 23 -4.45 -8.83 -14.76
N LEU A 24 -5.26 -9.53 -15.55
CA LEU A 24 -5.65 -9.08 -16.89
C LEU A 24 -6.41 -7.74 -16.84
N ARG A 25 -7.36 -7.62 -15.89
CA ARG A 25 -8.11 -6.37 -15.68
C ARG A 25 -7.20 -5.23 -15.25
N LEU A 26 -6.24 -5.48 -14.36
CA LEU A 26 -5.29 -4.44 -13.95
C LEU A 26 -4.42 -4.00 -15.13
N GLY A 27 -3.88 -4.94 -15.90
CA GLY A 27 -3.09 -4.66 -17.10
C GLY A 27 -3.88 -3.82 -18.12
N ALA A 28 -5.12 -4.24 -18.43
CA ALA A 28 -6.01 -3.50 -19.29
C ALA A 28 -6.31 -2.08 -18.77
N ARG A 29 -6.55 -1.94 -17.46
CA ARG A 29 -6.78 -0.63 -16.82
C ARG A 29 -5.56 0.27 -16.93
N ILE A 30 -4.35 -0.25 -16.71
CA ILE A 30 -3.11 0.53 -16.84
C ILE A 30 -2.96 1.03 -18.28
N LEU A 31 -3.24 0.19 -19.28
CA LEU A 31 -3.18 0.59 -20.69
C LEU A 31 -4.24 1.63 -21.03
N GLN A 32 -5.50 1.39 -20.68
CA GLN A 32 -6.62 2.31 -20.95
C GLN A 32 -6.43 3.68 -20.31
N VAL A 33 -5.96 3.72 -19.06
CA VAL A 33 -5.73 4.97 -18.33
C VAL A 33 -4.44 5.65 -18.79
N GLY A 34 -3.54 4.94 -19.49
CA GLY A 34 -2.30 5.50 -20.04
C GLY A 34 -1.13 5.52 -19.04
N GLY A 35 -1.04 4.49 -18.19
CA GLY A 35 0.10 4.27 -17.31
C GLY A 35 -0.21 4.36 -15.80
N LEU A 36 0.75 3.92 -14.99
CA LEU A 36 0.61 3.85 -13.53
C LEU A 36 0.49 5.23 -12.86
N GLU A 37 1.11 6.25 -13.43
CA GLU A 37 1.02 7.62 -12.92
C GLU A 37 -0.39 8.20 -13.05
N LYS A 38 -1.04 7.99 -14.21
CA LYS A 38 -2.43 8.39 -14.42
C LYS A 38 -3.38 7.57 -13.53
N VAL A 39 -3.12 6.27 -13.36
CA VAL A 39 -3.86 5.44 -12.39
C VAL A 39 -3.72 6.00 -10.97
N PHE A 40 -2.52 6.41 -10.55
CA PHE A 40 -2.31 7.03 -9.25
C PHE A 40 -3.13 8.32 -9.09
N LYS A 41 -3.01 9.25 -10.05
CA LYS A 41 -3.74 10.53 -10.08
C LYS A 41 -5.26 10.38 -10.10
N GLN A 42 -5.80 9.32 -10.70
CA GLN A 42 -7.24 9.03 -10.66
C GLN A 42 -7.73 8.46 -9.34
N ASN A 43 -6.86 7.76 -8.59
CA ASN A 43 -7.27 7.10 -7.35
C ASN A 43 -7.03 7.94 -6.10
N PHE A 44 -6.10 8.90 -6.15
CA PHE A 44 -5.70 9.73 -5.02
C PHE A 44 -5.64 11.19 -5.47
N SER A 45 -6.00 12.11 -4.57
CA SER A 45 -5.69 13.51 -4.77
C SER A 45 -4.18 13.69 -4.79
N VAL A 46 -3.66 14.42 -5.78
CA VAL A 46 -2.24 14.65 -5.99
C VAL A 46 -1.97 16.14 -5.85
N SER A 47 -1.04 16.50 -4.97
CA SER A 47 -0.68 17.90 -4.72
C SER A 47 0.08 18.49 -5.92
N ASN A 48 0.12 19.82 -6.03
CA ASN A 48 0.92 20.45 -7.07
C ASN A 48 2.41 20.10 -6.88
N GLY A 49 3.06 19.58 -7.92
CA GLY A 49 4.45 19.15 -7.87
C GLY A 49 4.70 17.73 -7.34
N GLU A 50 3.69 17.03 -6.82
CA GLU A 50 3.83 15.65 -6.34
C GLU A 50 4.11 14.68 -7.50
N LYS A 51 5.17 13.87 -7.37
CA LYS A 51 5.61 12.93 -8.42
C LYS A 51 5.53 11.49 -7.94
N LEU A 52 5.04 10.60 -8.80
CA LEU A 52 5.07 9.17 -8.53
C LEU A 52 6.50 8.63 -8.74
N LEU A 53 7.10 8.07 -7.69
CA LEU A 53 8.44 7.49 -7.72
C LEU A 53 8.41 6.01 -8.09
N LYS A 54 7.45 5.27 -7.52
CA LYS A 54 7.35 3.83 -7.74
C LYS A 54 5.92 3.33 -7.57
N ALA A 55 5.53 2.37 -8.39
CA ALA A 55 4.39 1.50 -8.12
C ALA A 55 4.83 0.04 -8.10
N SER A 56 4.28 -0.73 -7.17
CA SER A 56 4.57 -2.16 -7.01
C SER A 56 3.30 -2.92 -6.65
N GLN A 57 3.07 -4.08 -7.29
CA GLN A 57 2.03 -5.01 -6.84
C GLN A 57 2.42 -5.62 -5.50
N CYS A 58 1.46 -5.67 -4.59
CA CYS A 58 1.60 -6.30 -3.29
C CYS A 58 0.23 -6.67 -2.71
N TYR A 59 0.25 -7.21 -1.50
CA TYR A 59 -0.93 -7.44 -0.69
C TYR A 59 -0.85 -6.59 0.58
N LEU A 60 -1.96 -5.96 0.95
CA LEU A 60 -2.14 -5.38 2.28
C LEU A 60 -2.74 -6.45 3.20
N SER A 61 -2.06 -6.79 4.29
CA SER A 61 -2.60 -7.73 5.29
C SER A 61 -3.64 -7.03 6.15
N THR A 62 -4.84 -7.57 6.18
CA THR A 62 -5.94 -7.14 7.08
C THR A 62 -6.40 -8.29 7.95
N THR A 63 -7.24 -8.03 8.95
CA THR A 63 -7.85 -9.05 9.81
C THR A 63 -8.77 -9.99 9.03
N ALA A 64 -9.42 -9.51 7.98
CA ALA A 64 -10.24 -10.31 7.07
C ALA A 64 -9.42 -11.08 6.02
N GLY A 65 -8.09 -10.89 6.01
CA GLY A 65 -7.16 -11.52 5.07
C GLY A 65 -6.40 -10.53 4.19
N PRO A 66 -5.49 -11.03 3.33
CA PRO A 66 -4.69 -10.20 2.45
C PRO A 66 -5.50 -9.66 1.27
N ILE A 67 -5.43 -8.36 1.05
CA ILE A 67 -6.09 -7.66 -0.07
C ILE A 67 -5.03 -7.40 -1.15
N ALA A 68 -5.23 -7.93 -2.36
CA ALA A 68 -4.36 -7.67 -3.50
C ALA A 68 -4.52 -6.23 -4.01
N GLY A 69 -3.42 -5.55 -4.30
CA GLY A 69 -3.43 -4.15 -4.72
C GLY A 69 -2.12 -3.64 -5.29
N LEU A 70 -2.13 -2.36 -5.62
CA LEU A 70 -0.94 -1.59 -5.96
C LEU A 70 -0.55 -0.69 -4.81
N LEU A 71 0.72 -0.75 -4.43
CA LEU A 71 1.38 0.24 -3.58
C LEU A 71 2.08 1.27 -4.46
N PHE A 72 1.69 2.51 -4.31
CA PHE A 72 2.28 3.70 -4.90
C PHE A 72 3.13 4.42 -3.86
N ILE A 73 4.32 4.84 -4.27
CA ILE A 73 5.24 5.66 -3.48
C ILE A 73 5.44 6.92 -4.32
N SER A 74 4.97 8.05 -3.82
CA SER A 74 5.23 9.36 -4.39
C SER A 74 6.25 10.12 -3.55
N THR A 75 6.56 11.34 -3.95
CA THR A 75 7.35 12.30 -3.16
C THR A 75 6.68 12.76 -1.88
N ASP A 76 5.37 12.52 -1.73
CA ASP A 76 4.56 13.10 -0.65
C ASP A 76 3.90 12.04 0.22
N LYS A 77 3.55 10.88 -0.36
CA LYS A 77 2.80 9.83 0.34
C LYS A 77 3.10 8.42 -0.15
N VAL A 78 2.81 7.47 0.72
CA VAL A 78 2.63 6.07 0.36
C VAL A 78 1.13 5.81 0.28
N ALA A 79 0.68 5.28 -0.86
CA ALA A 79 -0.73 5.02 -1.11
C ALA A 79 -0.96 3.59 -1.61
N PHE A 80 -1.99 2.93 -1.10
CA PHE A 80 -2.37 1.59 -1.53
C PHE A 80 -3.80 1.61 -2.05
N CYS A 81 -4.04 0.95 -3.20
CA CYS A 81 -5.37 0.75 -3.76
C CYS A 81 -5.56 -0.73 -4.11
N SER A 82 -6.69 -1.31 -3.72
CA SER A 82 -7.04 -2.69 -4.11
C SER A 82 -7.21 -2.81 -5.63
N GLU A 83 -6.84 -3.97 -6.18
CA GLU A 83 -7.09 -4.29 -7.59
C GLU A 83 -8.57 -4.55 -7.87
N ARG A 84 -9.27 -5.14 -6.90
CA ARG A 84 -10.70 -5.46 -6.97
C ARG A 84 -11.50 -4.47 -6.15
N SER A 85 -12.65 -4.07 -6.69
CA SER A 85 -13.65 -3.33 -5.93
C SER A 85 -14.46 -4.26 -5.04
N ILE A 86 -14.79 -3.76 -3.85
CA ILE A 86 -15.68 -4.35 -2.87
C ILE A 86 -17.09 -3.85 -3.20
N LYS A 87 -18.05 -4.76 -3.22
CA LYS A 87 -19.47 -4.40 -3.35
C LYS A 87 -20.01 -4.04 -1.97
N LEU A 88 -20.48 -2.81 -1.81
CA LEU A 88 -21.20 -2.35 -0.65
C LEU A 88 -22.69 -2.27 -1.01
N SER A 89 -23.52 -3.00 -0.28
CA SER A 89 -24.98 -2.88 -0.38
C SER A 89 -25.44 -1.65 0.41
N SER A 90 -26.08 -0.70 -0.27
CA SER A 90 -26.80 0.38 0.39
C SER A 90 -28.15 -0.13 0.94
N PRO A 91 -28.66 0.39 2.07
CA PRO A 91 -30.03 0.13 2.54
C PRO A 91 -31.10 0.42 1.48
N THR A 92 -30.82 1.32 0.53
CA THR A 92 -31.66 1.67 -0.63
C THR A 92 -31.59 0.67 -1.80
N GLY A 93 -30.91 -0.48 -1.63
CA GLY A 93 -30.79 -1.53 -2.66
C GLY A 93 -29.74 -1.26 -3.76
N LYS A 94 -29.19 -0.05 -3.84
CA LYS A 94 -28.09 0.29 -4.77
C LYS A 94 -26.79 -0.38 -4.33
N GLN A 95 -26.14 -1.14 -5.22
CA GLN A 95 -24.81 -1.70 -5.00
C GLN A 95 -23.72 -0.72 -5.41
N LEU A 96 -22.96 -0.22 -4.44
CA LEU A 96 -21.79 0.63 -4.70
C LEU A 96 -20.54 -0.24 -4.83
N LYS A 97 -19.72 0.00 -5.86
CA LYS A 97 -18.42 -0.67 -6.01
C LYS A 97 -17.31 0.29 -5.59
N ILE A 98 -16.69 0.03 -4.45
CA ILE A 98 -15.61 0.87 -3.90
C ILE A 98 -14.30 0.11 -3.87
N HIS A 99 -13.17 0.78 -4.12
CA HIS A 99 -11.86 0.19 -3.90
C HIS A 99 -11.41 0.43 -2.47
N TYR A 100 -10.77 -0.56 -1.85
CA TYR A 100 -10.12 -0.37 -0.57
C TYR A 100 -8.87 0.49 -0.80
N LYS A 101 -8.79 1.63 -0.12
CA LYS A 101 -7.71 2.60 -0.29
C LYS A 101 -7.09 2.94 1.07
N VAL A 102 -5.78 3.09 1.07
CA VAL A 102 -4.99 3.59 2.20
C VAL A 102 -4.09 4.69 1.66
N MET A 103 -4.00 5.81 2.37
CA MET A 103 -3.11 6.91 2.04
C MET A 103 -2.39 7.34 3.30
N ILE A 104 -1.07 7.35 3.26
CA ILE A 104 -0.21 7.63 4.41
C ILE A 104 0.82 8.68 3.97
N PRO A 105 0.70 9.93 4.43
CA PRO A 105 1.69 10.97 4.15
C PRO A 105 3.07 10.54 4.63
N LEU A 106 4.12 10.78 3.85
CA LEU A 106 5.49 10.39 4.20
C LEU A 106 5.92 11.00 5.52
N ALA A 107 5.55 12.27 5.77
CA ALA A 107 5.87 12.98 7.00
C ALA A 107 5.28 12.34 8.27
N LYS A 108 4.26 11.48 8.14
CA LYS A 108 3.66 10.71 9.26
C LYS A 108 4.23 9.30 9.40
N ILE A 109 5.13 8.88 8.50
CA ILE A 109 5.72 7.56 8.54
C ILE A 109 6.97 7.61 9.41
N LYS A 110 6.86 6.99 10.58
CA LYS A 110 7.98 6.86 11.50
C LYS A 110 9.10 5.99 10.94
N ARG A 111 8.75 4.86 10.32
CA ARG A 111 9.71 3.90 9.72
C ARG A 111 9.02 2.81 8.91
N ALA A 112 9.81 2.18 8.04
CA ALA A 112 9.48 0.91 7.39
C ALA A 112 10.55 -0.14 7.73
N HIS A 113 10.11 -1.31 8.18
CA HIS A 113 10.97 -2.45 8.54
C HIS A 113 10.72 -3.64 7.62
N ASP A 114 11.81 -4.24 7.14
CA ASP A 114 11.75 -5.56 6.51
C ASP A 114 11.54 -6.62 7.59
N SER A 115 10.64 -7.56 7.34
CA SER A 115 10.30 -8.63 8.26
C SER A 115 10.07 -9.93 7.51
N LYS A 116 10.33 -11.05 8.17
CA LYS A 116 10.10 -12.39 7.63
C LYS A 116 9.24 -13.17 8.60
N ASN A 117 8.34 -13.99 8.07
CA ASN A 117 7.60 -14.91 8.92
C ASN A 117 8.54 -16.01 9.43
N ALA A 118 8.64 -16.14 10.75
CA ALA A 118 9.50 -17.14 11.40
C ALA A 118 9.19 -18.58 10.97
N LYS A 119 7.91 -18.90 10.76
CA LYS A 119 7.45 -20.23 10.31
C LYS A 119 7.55 -20.40 8.79
N LYS A 120 7.59 -19.30 8.03
CA LYS A 120 7.61 -19.29 6.55
C LYS A 120 8.61 -18.26 6.04
N PRO A 121 9.92 -18.57 6.03
CA PRO A 121 10.98 -17.60 5.69
C PRO A 121 10.88 -17.01 4.28
N ARG A 122 10.20 -17.71 3.36
CA ARG A 122 9.90 -17.24 2.00
C ARG A 122 8.86 -16.11 1.97
N GLN A 123 8.02 -15.99 3.00
CA GLN A 123 7.07 -14.90 3.14
C GLN A 123 7.76 -13.70 3.76
N LYS A 124 8.01 -12.69 2.92
CA LYS A 124 8.59 -11.41 3.31
C LYS A 124 7.50 -10.36 3.45
N TYR A 125 7.68 -9.49 4.43
CA TYR A 125 6.75 -8.46 4.83
C TYR A 125 7.49 -7.14 4.96
N VAL A 126 6.82 -6.05 4.64
CA VAL A 126 7.23 -4.72 5.00
C VAL A 126 6.25 -4.21 6.04
N GLN A 127 6.73 -3.98 7.26
CA GLN A 127 5.97 -3.34 8.31
C GLN A 127 6.21 -1.83 8.23
N MET A 128 5.16 -1.07 7.96
CA MET A 128 5.19 0.38 7.99
C MET A 128 4.51 0.86 9.26
N VAL A 129 5.21 1.72 10.01
CA VAL A 129 4.74 2.25 11.28
C VAL A 129 4.63 3.76 11.15
N THR A 130 3.48 4.31 11.50
CA THR A 130 3.22 5.75 11.54
C THR A 130 3.46 6.32 12.94
N ASP A 131 3.55 7.64 13.06
CA ASP A 131 3.84 8.31 14.35
C ASP A 131 2.74 8.10 15.40
N ASP A 132 1.49 8.01 14.95
CA ASP A 132 0.31 7.62 15.75
C ASP A 132 0.25 6.12 16.07
N LYS A 133 1.32 5.38 15.77
CA LYS A 133 1.53 3.96 16.10
C LYS A 133 0.64 2.98 15.31
N PHE A 134 -0.07 3.42 14.27
CA PHE A 134 -0.68 2.46 13.33
C PHE A 134 0.39 1.64 12.61
N LYS A 135 0.02 0.40 12.28
CA LYS A 135 0.91 -0.57 11.63
C LYS A 135 0.25 -1.11 10.37
N PHE A 136 0.90 -0.89 9.23
CA PHE A 136 0.49 -1.43 7.95
C PHE A 136 1.46 -2.52 7.53
N TRP A 137 0.92 -3.65 7.09
CA TRP A 137 1.71 -4.83 6.72
C TRP A 137 1.51 -5.12 5.25
N PHE A 138 2.55 -4.88 4.46
CA PHE A 138 2.57 -5.20 3.04
C PHE A 138 3.36 -6.46 2.79
N MET A 139 2.90 -7.31 1.88
CA MET A 139 3.55 -8.59 1.58
C MET A 139 3.41 -8.97 0.11
N GLY A 140 4.14 -10.00 -0.32
CA GLY A 140 3.98 -10.55 -1.67
C GLY A 140 4.43 -9.59 -2.79
N PHE A 141 5.37 -8.70 -2.51
CA PHE A 141 6.00 -7.88 -3.53
C PHE A 141 6.72 -8.75 -4.55
N LEU A 142 6.51 -8.49 -5.85
CA LEU A 142 7.22 -9.17 -6.93
C LEU A 142 8.75 -9.01 -6.79
N ASN A 143 9.20 -7.80 -6.47
CA ASN A 143 10.59 -7.51 -6.10
C ASN A 143 10.64 -6.82 -4.74
N HIS A 144 10.63 -7.63 -3.69
CA HIS A 144 10.61 -7.19 -2.29
C HIS A 144 11.77 -6.24 -1.95
N ARG A 145 13.01 -6.61 -2.30
CA ARG A 145 14.20 -5.79 -2.01
C ARG A 145 14.10 -4.40 -2.65
N LYS A 146 13.69 -4.34 -3.92
CA LYS A 146 13.54 -3.09 -4.65
C LYS A 146 12.43 -2.22 -4.04
N ALA A 147 11.26 -2.80 -3.76
CA ALA A 147 10.15 -2.08 -3.15
C ALA A 147 10.52 -1.49 -1.78
N PHE A 148 11.18 -2.30 -0.94
CA PHE A 148 11.64 -1.84 0.38
C PHE A 148 12.67 -0.71 0.28
N LYS A 149 13.65 -0.81 -0.64
CA LYS A 149 14.63 0.26 -0.86
C LYS A 149 13.97 1.59 -1.24
N TYR A 150 12.99 1.58 -2.14
CA TYR A 150 12.25 2.80 -2.50
C TYR A 150 11.46 3.38 -1.33
N LEU A 151 10.84 2.55 -0.49
CA LEU A 151 10.15 3.01 0.71
C LEU A 151 11.11 3.70 1.68
N GLN A 152 12.24 3.06 1.97
CA GLN A 152 13.25 3.65 2.86
C GLN A 152 13.77 4.98 2.33
N GLN A 153 14.07 5.05 1.04
CA GLN A 153 14.55 6.27 0.40
C GLN A 153 13.52 7.41 0.52
N ALA A 154 12.25 7.14 0.17
CA ALA A 154 11.19 8.15 0.27
C ALA A 154 10.99 8.65 1.71
N ILE A 155 11.01 7.75 2.69
CA ILE A 155 10.89 8.10 4.11
C ILE A 155 12.10 8.93 4.58
N SER A 156 13.32 8.57 4.19
CA SER A 156 14.54 9.29 4.60
C SER A 156 14.69 10.68 3.98
N GLN A 157 14.10 10.89 2.80
CA GLN A 157 14.17 12.17 2.09
C GLN A 157 13.10 13.16 2.56
N THR A 158 12.18 12.73 3.41
CA THR A 158 11.10 13.57 3.92
C THR A 158 11.44 14.05 5.34
N PRO A 159 11.54 15.37 5.60
CA PRO A 159 11.67 15.87 6.95
C PRO A 159 10.45 15.49 7.79
N SER A 160 10.66 15.07 9.04
CA SER A 160 9.57 14.74 9.95
C SER A 160 8.79 16.02 10.31
N VAL A 161 7.49 15.91 10.61
CA VAL A 161 6.65 17.07 10.97
C VAL A 161 7.28 17.92 12.08
N ALA A 162 7.83 17.26 13.12
CA ALA A 162 8.53 17.94 14.20
C ALA A 162 9.78 18.72 13.75
N ALA A 163 10.49 18.25 12.71
CA ALA A 163 11.63 18.97 12.14
C ALA A 163 11.19 20.16 11.28
N ILE A 164 10.05 20.06 10.59
CA ILE A 164 9.47 21.17 9.83
C ILE A 164 9.01 22.27 10.79
N ASP A 165 8.34 21.91 11.88
CA ASP A 165 7.92 22.86 12.92
C ASP A 165 9.13 23.56 13.55
N ALA A 166 10.20 22.82 13.84
CA ALA A 166 11.45 23.40 14.37
C ALA A 166 12.13 24.36 13.37
N TRP A 167 12.07 24.07 12.06
CA TRP A 167 12.57 24.97 11.01
C TRP A 167 11.72 26.24 10.86
N MET A 168 10.41 26.14 11.04
CA MET A 168 9.50 27.29 10.97
C MET A 168 9.60 28.24 12.19
N ILE A 169 10.28 27.83 13.26
CA ILE A 169 10.43 28.60 14.50
C ILE A 169 11.83 29.23 14.62
N SER A 170 12.75 28.94 13.70
CA SER A 170 14.08 29.57 13.70
C SER A 170 14.01 30.96 13.03
N PRO A 171 14.36 32.06 13.72
CA PRO A 171 14.24 33.43 13.21
C PRO A 171 15.22 33.77 12.08
#